data_AF-A0A0G4LFG9-F1
#
_entry.id   AF-A0A0G4LFG9-F1
#
_cell.length_a   1.000
_cell.length_b   1.000
_cell.length_c   1.000
_cell.angle_alpha   90.00
_cell.angle_beta   90.00
_cell.angle_gamma   90.00
#
_symmetry.space_group_name_H-M   'P 1'
#
loop_
_entity.id
_entity.type
_entity.pdbx_description
1 polymer ?
#
loop_
_entity_poly.entity_id
_entity_poly.type
_entity_poly.pdbx_seq_one_letter_code
_entity_poly.pdbx_strand_id
1 'polypeptide(L)'
;MAPLAGFTGNPFRSRADMVGAASALINPLHPHKSASGARIRLPIETAAGFDDVAAQLEGFARPLFAVAPLLMTEATAREDPKLLTWINGLSNGVDPLHPEYWGDIGHVDQRMVETESISFTLLSNPDIVLKAMSQTARNNLVAWLSGMNGKRMPENNWRWFRVLSNL
;
A
#
# COMPACT_ATOMS: atom_id res chain seq x y z
N MET A 1 16.26 11.55 -15.49
CA MET A 1 16.37 10.94 -14.14
C MET A 1 17.69 10.20 -14.07
N ALA A 2 18.37 10.22 -12.93
CA ALA A 2 19.54 9.38 -12.71
C ALA A 2 19.13 7.89 -12.64
N PRO A 3 20.00 6.95 -13.06
CA PRO A 3 19.72 5.52 -12.95
C PRO A 3 19.54 5.14 -11.47
N LEU A 4 18.51 4.33 -11.19
CA LEU A 4 18.24 3.81 -9.85
C LEU A 4 19.12 2.59 -9.59
N ALA A 5 20.09 2.72 -8.67
CA ALA A 5 21.01 1.64 -8.32
C ALA A 5 20.25 0.39 -7.84
N GLY A 6 20.63 -0.79 -8.35
CA GLY A 6 19.97 -2.07 -8.05
C GLY A 6 18.72 -2.38 -8.89
N PHE A 7 18.16 -1.38 -9.58
CA PHE A 7 17.04 -1.56 -10.52
C PHE A 7 17.48 -1.34 -11.97
N THR A 8 18.14 -0.22 -12.26
CA THR A 8 18.60 0.10 -13.62
C THR A 8 19.78 -0.79 -13.98
N GLY A 9 19.69 -1.51 -15.10
CA GLY A 9 20.70 -2.49 -15.52
C GLY A 9 20.59 -3.85 -14.83
N ASN A 10 19.57 -4.06 -13.99
CA ASN A 10 19.28 -5.37 -13.41
C ASN A 10 18.85 -6.35 -14.53
N PRO A 11 19.42 -7.58 -14.61
CA PRO A 11 19.13 -8.52 -15.69
C PRO A 11 17.78 -9.23 -15.57
N PHE A 12 17.13 -9.21 -14.40
CA PHE A 12 15.83 -9.84 -14.13
C PHE A 12 15.75 -11.33 -14.51
N ARG A 13 16.81 -12.11 -14.26
CA ARG A 13 16.89 -13.54 -14.64
C ARG A 13 16.63 -14.49 -13.49
N SER A 14 16.84 -14.04 -12.26
CA SER A 14 16.73 -14.86 -11.05
C SER A 14 15.78 -14.25 -10.02
N ARG A 15 15.38 -15.05 -9.03
CA ARG A 15 14.65 -14.53 -7.86
C ARG A 15 15.44 -13.46 -7.11
N ALA A 16 16.76 -13.62 -7.00
CA ALA A 16 17.63 -12.64 -6.34
C ALA A 16 17.62 -11.30 -7.09
N ASP A 17 17.64 -11.34 -8.43
CA ASP A 17 17.51 -10.14 -9.27
C ASP A 17 16.19 -9.39 -9.00
N MET A 18 15.07 -10.12 -8.92
CA MET A 18 13.75 -9.55 -8.63
C MET A 18 13.67 -8.96 -7.23
N VAL A 19 14.18 -9.65 -6.20
CA VAL A 19 14.22 -9.17 -4.82
C VAL A 19 15.08 -7.91 -4.70
N GLY A 20 16.23 -7.88 -5.37
CA GLY A 20 17.13 -6.72 -5.43
C GLY A 20 16.45 -5.51 -6.08
N ALA A 21 15.78 -5.72 -7.21
CA ALA A 21 15.05 -4.67 -7.91
C ALA A 21 13.86 -4.13 -7.09
N ALA A 22 13.08 -5.00 -6.45
CA ALA A 22 11.97 -4.60 -5.58
C ALA A 22 12.46 -3.76 -4.40
N SER A 23 13.54 -4.21 -3.74
CA SER A 23 14.19 -3.45 -2.67
C SER A 23 14.69 -2.09 -3.15
N ALA A 24 15.29 -2.03 -4.34
CA ALA A 24 15.77 -0.78 -4.93
C ALA A 24 14.64 0.24 -5.21
N LEU A 25 13.43 -0.22 -5.55
CA LEU A 25 12.26 0.66 -5.73
C LEU A 25 11.69 1.17 -4.40
N ILE A 26 11.66 0.33 -3.37
CA ILE A 26 11.03 0.66 -2.09
C ILE A 26 11.94 1.55 -1.23
N ASN A 27 13.24 1.26 -1.20
CA ASN A 27 14.18 1.91 -0.28
C ASN A 27 14.18 3.45 -0.36
N PRO A 28 14.16 4.07 -1.55
CA PRO A 28 14.12 5.53 -1.68
C PRO A 28 12.83 6.18 -1.16
N LEU A 29 11.77 5.41 -0.90
CA LEU A 29 10.51 5.94 -0.39
C LEU A 29 10.51 6.15 1.12
N HIS A 30 11.41 5.49 1.87
CA HIS A 30 11.43 5.58 3.33
C HIS A 30 11.59 7.01 3.88
N PRO A 31 12.46 7.88 3.32
CA PRO A 31 12.57 9.28 3.75
C PRO A 31 11.30 10.11 3.49
N HIS A 32 10.39 9.63 2.65
CA HIS A 32 9.15 10.31 2.28
C HIS A 32 7.93 9.79 3.04
N LYS A 33 8.10 8.78 3.90
CA LYS A 33 7.04 8.29 4.79
C LYS A 33 6.69 9.36 5.82
N SER A 34 5.40 9.46 6.12
CA SER A 34 4.88 10.23 7.24
C SER A 34 5.35 9.66 8.58
N ALA A 35 5.16 10.42 9.67
CA ALA A 35 5.67 10.08 10.99
C ALA A 35 5.17 8.71 11.49
N SER A 36 3.89 8.40 11.25
CA SER A 36 3.28 7.10 11.58
C SER A 36 3.30 6.11 10.41
N GLY A 37 3.94 6.47 9.29
CA GLY A 37 4.20 5.62 8.14
C GLY A 37 2.98 5.26 7.28
N ALA A 38 1.82 5.88 7.51
CA ALA A 38 0.59 5.60 6.75
C ALA A 38 0.52 6.32 5.40
N ARG A 39 1.38 7.32 5.17
CA ARG A 39 1.34 8.18 4.00
C ARG A 39 2.73 8.32 3.40
N ILE A 40 2.83 8.48 2.08
CA ILE A 40 4.08 8.79 1.40
C ILE A 40 3.89 10.00 0.52
N ARG A 41 4.60 11.07 0.82
CA ARG A 41 4.52 12.32 0.04
C ARG A 41 5.77 12.51 -0.80
N LEU A 42 5.62 12.37 -2.12
CA LEU A 42 6.71 12.62 -3.07
C LEU A 42 6.70 14.11 -3.50
N PRO A 43 7.87 14.77 -3.56
CA PRO A 43 7.96 16.22 -3.76
C PRO A 43 7.74 16.70 -5.21
N ILE A 44 7.44 15.81 -6.17
CA ILE A 44 7.23 16.21 -7.59
C ILE A 44 5.73 16.39 -7.84
N GLU A 45 5.29 17.64 -7.84
CA GLU A 45 3.89 18.05 -8.03
C GLU A 45 3.46 17.95 -9.50
N THR A 46 3.08 16.74 -9.93
CA THR A 46 2.06 16.60 -10.97
C THR A 46 0.90 15.87 -10.34
N ALA A 47 -0.12 16.62 -9.90
CA ALA A 47 -1.31 16.05 -9.29
C ALA A 47 -2.28 15.59 -10.38
N ALA A 48 -2.73 14.34 -10.30
CA ALA A 48 -4.04 13.99 -10.83
C ALA A 48 -5.12 14.65 -9.96
N GLY A 49 -6.32 14.86 -10.49
CA GLY A 49 -7.35 15.74 -9.90
C GLY A 49 -8.05 15.23 -8.63
N PHE A 50 -7.31 14.75 -7.63
CA PHE A 50 -7.80 14.28 -6.32
C PHE A 50 -7.07 14.98 -5.16
N ASP A 51 -7.57 14.81 -3.93
CA ASP A 51 -7.01 15.49 -2.75
C ASP A 51 -5.62 14.96 -2.35
N ASP A 52 -4.88 15.79 -1.61
CA ASP A 52 -3.50 15.50 -1.20
C ASP A 52 -3.38 14.23 -0.33
N VAL A 53 -4.40 13.89 0.47
CA VAL A 53 -4.37 12.66 1.27
C VAL A 53 -4.53 11.43 0.38
N ALA A 54 -5.39 11.48 -0.64
CA ALA A 54 -5.48 10.42 -1.65
C ALA A 54 -4.16 10.24 -2.43
N ALA A 55 -3.49 11.34 -2.80
CA ALA A 55 -2.18 11.26 -3.45
C ALA A 55 -1.12 10.61 -2.54
N GLN A 56 -1.14 10.94 -1.26
CA GLN A 56 -0.23 10.34 -0.29
C GLN A 56 -0.54 8.88 0.02
N LEU A 57 -1.83 8.49 -0.01
CA LEU A 57 -2.25 7.09 0.03
C LEU A 57 -1.74 6.34 -1.19
N GLU A 58 -1.88 6.89 -2.40
CA GLU A 58 -1.32 6.28 -3.62
C GLU A 58 0.18 6.00 -3.48
N GLY A 59 0.93 6.98 -2.96
CA GLY A 59 2.35 6.83 -2.67
C GLY A 59 2.65 5.69 -1.69
N PHE A 60 1.76 5.41 -0.74
CA PHE A 60 1.88 4.31 0.22
C PHE A 60 1.40 2.97 -0.37
N ALA A 61 0.26 2.95 -1.04
CA ALA A 61 -0.43 1.73 -1.43
C ALA A 61 0.22 1.05 -2.64
N ARG A 62 0.69 1.79 -3.64
CA ARG A 62 1.30 1.17 -4.84
C ARG A 62 2.58 0.37 -4.57
N PRO A 63 3.50 0.83 -3.69
CA PRO A 63 4.64 0.02 -3.27
C PRO A 63 4.26 -1.33 -2.65
N LEU A 64 3.02 -1.51 -2.18
CA LEU A 64 2.59 -2.77 -1.58
C LEU A 64 2.68 -3.95 -2.55
N PHE A 65 2.58 -3.73 -3.87
CA PHE A 65 2.83 -4.79 -4.86
C PHE A 65 4.24 -5.37 -4.81
N ALA A 66 5.22 -4.60 -4.34
CA ALA A 66 6.59 -5.07 -4.12
C ALA A 66 6.84 -5.49 -2.65
N VAL A 67 6.20 -4.82 -1.68
CA VAL A 67 6.31 -5.18 -0.25
C VAL A 67 5.70 -6.56 0.02
N ALA A 68 4.52 -6.85 -0.51
CA ALA A 68 3.83 -8.12 -0.30
C ALA A 68 4.68 -9.36 -0.69
N PRO A 69 5.28 -9.45 -1.89
CA PRO A 69 6.14 -10.59 -2.21
C PRO A 69 7.44 -10.60 -1.40
N LEU A 70 7.99 -9.45 -0.99
CA LEU A 70 9.17 -9.40 -0.11
C LEU A 70 8.88 -9.97 1.29
N LEU A 71 7.68 -9.71 1.85
CA LEU A 71 7.24 -10.33 3.10
C LEU A 71 7.14 -11.87 3.01
N MET A 72 6.94 -12.41 1.80
CA MET A 72 6.94 -13.86 1.56
C MET A 72 8.35 -14.46 1.51
N THR A 73 9.40 -13.64 1.36
CA THR A 73 10.77 -14.13 1.13
C THR A 73 11.52 -14.46 2.42
N GLU A 74 11.72 -15.76 2.70
CA GLU A 74 12.49 -16.25 3.89
C GLU A 74 11.91 -15.81 5.25
N ALA A 75 12.22 -16.54 6.33
CA ALA A 75 11.70 -16.21 7.66
C ALA A 75 12.19 -14.82 8.15
N THR A 76 13.39 -14.40 7.73
CA THR A 76 14.02 -13.15 8.14
C THR A 76 13.33 -11.90 7.59
N ALA A 77 12.72 -11.94 6.40
CA ALA A 77 11.99 -10.78 5.88
C ALA A 77 10.67 -10.52 6.63
N ARG A 78 10.11 -11.54 7.30
CA ARG A 78 8.91 -11.40 8.13
C ARG A 78 9.18 -10.60 9.41
N GLU A 79 10.44 -10.56 9.83
CA GLU A 79 10.91 -9.84 11.01
C GLU A 79 11.64 -8.53 10.65
N ASP A 80 11.78 -8.21 9.35
CA ASP A 80 12.44 -6.98 8.92
C ASP A 80 11.65 -5.76 9.42
N PRO A 81 12.22 -4.96 10.34
CA PRO A 81 11.54 -3.79 10.88
C PRO A 81 11.10 -2.80 9.79
N LYS A 82 11.84 -2.70 8.68
CA LYS A 82 11.49 -1.82 7.56
C LYS A 82 10.23 -2.28 6.84
N LEU A 83 10.08 -3.58 6.63
CA LEU A 83 8.88 -4.15 6.01
C LEU A 83 7.68 -4.05 6.95
N LEU A 84 7.88 -4.28 8.25
CA LEU A 84 6.82 -4.13 9.26
C LEU A 84 6.27 -2.70 9.38
N THR A 85 7.07 -1.67 9.04
CA THR A 85 6.55 -0.28 8.98
C THR A 85 5.39 -0.10 8.02
N TRP A 86 5.26 -0.95 6.98
CA TRP A 86 4.14 -0.90 6.05
C TRP A 86 2.85 -1.43 6.67
N ILE A 87 2.93 -2.46 7.53
CA ILE A 87 1.75 -3.01 8.21
C ILE A 87 1.25 -2.05 9.30
N ASN A 88 2.18 -1.40 10.00
CA ASN A 88 1.85 -0.33 10.95
C ASN A 88 1.21 0.86 10.23
N GLY A 89 1.78 1.27 9.09
CA GLY A 89 1.22 2.32 8.24
C GLY A 89 -0.21 2.00 7.77
N LEU A 90 -0.46 0.75 7.35
CA LEU A 90 -1.81 0.29 6.98
C LEU A 90 -2.79 0.44 8.15
N SER A 91 -2.40 0.01 9.35
CA SER A 91 -3.24 0.12 10.56
C SER A 91 -3.59 1.57 10.89
N ASN A 92 -2.60 2.47 10.84
CA ASN A 92 -2.77 3.89 11.11
C ASN A 92 -3.57 4.61 10.02
N GLY A 93 -3.47 4.15 8.78
CA GLY A 93 -4.14 4.72 7.62
C GLY A 93 -5.63 4.45 7.56
N VAL A 94 -6.08 3.30 8.08
CA VAL A 94 -7.50 2.93 8.15
C VAL A 94 -8.18 3.36 9.44
N ASP A 95 -7.45 3.89 10.41
CA ASP A 95 -8.01 4.33 11.69
C ASP A 95 -8.61 5.75 11.59
N PRO A 96 -9.94 5.90 11.71
CA PRO A 96 -10.61 7.21 11.58
C PRO A 96 -10.25 8.20 12.69
N LEU A 97 -9.65 7.75 13.80
CA LEU A 97 -9.20 8.62 14.89
C LEU A 97 -7.73 9.02 14.78
N HIS A 98 -6.98 8.40 13.86
CA HIS A 98 -5.56 8.65 13.72
C HIS A 98 -5.30 9.90 12.84
N PRO A 99 -4.35 10.79 13.19
CA PRO A 99 -4.06 12.00 12.40
C PRO A 99 -3.70 11.74 10.93
N GLU A 100 -3.19 10.55 10.63
CA GLU A 100 -2.82 10.12 9.28
C GLU A 100 -3.92 9.32 8.55
N TYR A 101 -5.15 9.27 9.08
CA TYR A 101 -6.30 8.60 8.45
C TYR A 101 -6.43 8.95 6.97
N TRP A 102 -6.67 7.97 6.11
CA TRP A 102 -6.77 8.21 4.68
C TRP A 102 -8.06 8.93 4.29
N GLY A 103 -9.08 8.94 5.15
CA GLY A 103 -10.41 9.43 4.80
C GLY A 103 -11.29 8.32 4.25
N ASP A 104 -12.60 8.56 4.27
CA ASP A 104 -13.59 7.62 3.75
C ASP A 104 -13.53 7.54 2.22
N ILE A 105 -13.84 6.37 1.67
CA ILE A 105 -13.94 6.19 0.22
C ILE A 105 -15.19 6.92 -0.32
N GLY A 106 -14.97 7.95 -1.14
CA GLY A 106 -16.01 8.78 -1.75
C GLY A 106 -16.69 8.19 -2.99
N HIS A 107 -17.28 9.04 -3.82
CA HIS A 107 -17.73 8.66 -5.17
C HIS A 107 -16.64 8.99 -6.19
N VAL A 108 -16.30 8.06 -7.09
CA VAL A 108 -15.23 8.23 -8.07
C VAL A 108 -13.96 8.77 -7.39
N ASP A 109 -13.42 7.98 -6.47
CA ASP A 109 -12.32 8.36 -5.58
C ASP A 109 -11.08 7.51 -5.83
N GLN A 110 -9.90 8.13 -5.86
CA GLN A 110 -8.62 7.44 -6.00
C GLN A 110 -8.42 6.37 -4.92
N ARG A 111 -8.95 6.57 -3.71
CA ARG A 111 -8.92 5.58 -2.63
C ARG A 111 -9.52 4.23 -3.04
N MET A 112 -10.48 4.21 -3.98
CA MET A 112 -11.03 2.97 -4.53
C MET A 112 -9.96 2.16 -5.26
N VAL A 113 -9.10 2.83 -6.03
CA VAL A 113 -8.04 2.19 -6.82
C VAL A 113 -7.03 1.53 -5.89
N GLU A 114 -6.67 2.23 -4.83
CA GLU A 114 -5.65 1.78 -3.88
C GLU A 114 -6.09 0.58 -3.02
N THR A 115 -7.40 0.25 -3.01
CA THR A 115 -7.89 -0.99 -2.38
C THR A 115 -7.29 -2.25 -3.01
N GLU A 116 -6.89 -2.21 -4.29
CA GLU A 116 -6.35 -3.37 -5.00
C GLU A 116 -5.04 -3.87 -4.36
N SER A 117 -4.07 -2.98 -4.18
CA SER A 117 -2.76 -3.38 -3.67
C SER A 117 -2.81 -3.73 -2.18
N ILE A 118 -3.69 -3.10 -1.41
CA ILE A 118 -4.01 -3.47 -0.02
C ILE A 118 -4.60 -4.90 0.02
N SER A 119 -5.60 -5.17 -0.82
CA SER A 119 -6.26 -6.46 -0.89
C SER A 119 -5.32 -7.57 -1.35
N PHE A 120 -4.48 -7.30 -2.36
CA PHE A 120 -3.42 -8.19 -2.81
C PHE A 120 -2.45 -8.55 -1.68
N THR A 121 -2.06 -7.56 -0.86
CA THR A 121 -1.17 -7.76 0.27
C THR A 121 -1.79 -8.65 1.34
N LEU A 122 -3.07 -8.42 1.66
CA LEU A 122 -3.84 -9.23 2.60
C LEU A 122 -3.97 -10.67 2.11
N LEU A 123 -4.36 -10.87 0.85
CA LEU A 123 -4.53 -12.20 0.26
C LEU A 123 -3.21 -12.99 0.17
N SER A 124 -2.09 -12.29 -0.09
CA SER A 124 -0.79 -12.94 -0.25
C SER A 124 -0.11 -13.25 1.09
N ASN A 125 -0.42 -12.49 2.14
CA ASN A 125 0.27 -12.57 3.45
C ASN A 125 -0.70 -12.49 4.65
N PRO A 126 -1.83 -13.23 4.68
CA PRO A 126 -2.90 -12.98 5.65
C PRO A 126 -2.42 -13.14 7.09
N ASP A 127 -1.60 -14.16 7.38
CA ASP A 127 -1.06 -14.37 8.73
C ASP A 127 -0.15 -13.24 9.18
N ILE A 128 0.73 -12.74 8.32
CA ILE A 128 1.70 -11.70 8.68
C ILE A 128 0.98 -10.40 8.95
N VAL A 129 0.09 -10.01 8.03
CA VAL A 129 -0.66 -8.76 8.15
C VAL A 129 -1.60 -8.82 9.35
N LEU A 130 -2.46 -9.83 9.42
CA LEU A 130 -3.47 -9.89 10.47
C LEU A 130 -2.83 -10.07 11.85
N LYS A 131 -1.81 -10.92 12.04
CA LYS A 131 -1.17 -11.09 13.37
C LYS A 131 -0.52 -9.81 13.90
N ALA A 132 0.01 -8.96 13.03
CA ALA A 132 0.58 -7.68 13.42
C ALA A 132 -0.48 -6.61 13.72
N MET A 133 -1.71 -6.76 13.22
CA MET A 133 -2.82 -5.83 13.47
C MET A 133 -3.59 -6.19 14.75
N SER A 134 -3.91 -5.15 15.53
CA SER A 134 -4.88 -5.27 16.64
C SER A 134 -6.28 -5.59 16.12
N GLN A 135 -7.17 -6.08 16.99
CA GLN A 135 -8.56 -6.34 16.59
C GLN A 135 -9.27 -5.08 16.09
N THR A 136 -9.02 -3.93 16.72
CA THR A 136 -9.56 -2.63 16.29
C THR A 136 -9.08 -2.28 14.89
N ALA A 137 -7.77 -2.43 14.61
CA ALA A 137 -7.22 -2.13 13.30
C ALA A 137 -7.81 -3.05 12.20
N ARG A 138 -8.04 -4.34 12.50
CA ARG A 138 -8.70 -5.26 11.58
C ARG A 138 -10.14 -4.85 11.28
N ASN A 139 -10.90 -4.43 12.30
CA ASN A 139 -12.26 -3.95 12.12
C ASN A 139 -12.30 -2.66 11.28
N ASN A 140 -11.37 -1.73 11.55
CA ASN A 140 -11.22 -0.50 10.78
C ASN A 140 -10.87 -0.79 9.31
N LEU A 141 -9.98 -1.75 9.05
CA LEU A 141 -9.64 -2.19 7.70
C LEU A 141 -10.87 -2.75 6.95
N VAL A 142 -11.65 -3.60 7.61
CA VAL A 142 -12.91 -4.13 7.03
C VAL A 142 -13.89 -3.00 6.74
N ALA A 143 -14.07 -2.07 7.68
CA ALA A 143 -14.96 -0.91 7.49
C ALA A 143 -14.49 -0.03 6.32
N TRP A 144 -13.19 0.22 6.21
CA TRP A 144 -12.62 1.05 5.16
C TRP A 144 -12.77 0.41 3.78
N LEU A 145 -12.42 -0.87 3.64
CA LEU A 145 -12.57 -1.63 2.37
C LEU A 145 -14.04 -1.75 1.95
N SER A 146 -14.94 -2.04 2.89
CA SER A 146 -16.38 -2.13 2.60
C SER A 146 -17.01 -0.76 2.29
N GLY A 147 -16.35 0.35 2.67
CA GLY A 147 -16.80 1.72 2.41
C GLY A 147 -17.00 2.05 0.93
N MET A 148 -16.37 1.30 0.01
CA MET A 148 -16.58 1.49 -1.43
C MET A 148 -17.87 0.87 -1.98
N ASN A 149 -18.52 -0.02 -1.22
CA ASN A 149 -19.77 -0.64 -1.62
C ASN A 149 -20.87 0.43 -1.69
N GLY A 150 -21.71 0.35 -2.73
CA GLY A 150 -22.76 1.34 -3.00
C GLY A 150 -22.28 2.70 -3.55
N LYS A 151 -20.96 2.93 -3.72
CA LYS A 151 -20.44 4.17 -4.31
C LYS A 151 -20.48 4.14 -5.84
N ARG A 152 -20.72 5.29 -6.48
CA ARG A 152 -20.51 5.45 -7.94
C ARG A 152 -19.03 5.28 -8.28
N MET A 153 -18.76 4.60 -9.38
CA MET A 153 -17.43 4.41 -9.96
C MET A 153 -17.53 4.32 -11.49
N PRO A 154 -16.45 4.65 -12.23
CA PRO A 154 -16.38 4.42 -13.67
C PRO A 154 -16.70 2.97 -14.04
N GLU A 155 -17.36 2.77 -15.18
CA GLU A 155 -17.76 1.45 -15.68
C GLU A 155 -16.63 0.75 -16.45
N ASN A 156 -15.47 0.65 -15.81
CA ASN A 156 -14.27 0.05 -16.36
C ASN A 156 -13.58 -0.83 -15.31
N ASN A 157 -12.25 -0.92 -15.35
CA ASN A 157 -11.44 -1.63 -14.36
C ASN A 157 -11.73 -1.20 -12.91
N TRP A 158 -12.36 -0.05 -12.64
CA TRP A 158 -12.75 0.32 -11.28
C TRP A 158 -13.73 -0.65 -10.63
N ARG A 159 -14.55 -1.35 -11.42
CA ARG A 159 -15.42 -2.42 -10.90
C ARG A 159 -14.62 -3.62 -10.37
N TRP A 160 -13.41 -3.85 -10.88
CA TRP A 160 -12.50 -4.90 -10.39
C TRP A 160 -12.01 -4.61 -8.97
N PHE A 161 -11.68 -3.36 -8.67
CA PHE A 161 -11.21 -2.97 -7.33
C PHE A 161 -12.27 -3.26 -6.26
N ARG A 162 -13.56 -3.08 -6.58
CA ARG A 162 -14.67 -3.48 -5.68
C ARG A 162 -14.72 -4.97 -5.42
N VAL A 163 -14.43 -5.80 -6.43
CA VAL A 163 -14.40 -7.25 -6.21
C VAL A 163 -13.28 -7.60 -5.21
N LEU A 164 -12.11 -7.00 -5.39
CA LEU A 164 -10.97 -7.23 -4.50
C LEU A 164 -11.17 -6.66 -3.09
N SER A 165 -11.96 -5.61 -2.89
CA SER A 165 -12.21 -5.05 -1.56
C SER A 165 -13.14 -5.90 -0.70
N ASN A 166 -13.80 -6.92 -1.26
CA ASN A 166 -14.75 -7.79 -0.56
C ASN A 166 -14.11 -9.18 -0.31
N LEU A 167 -13.09 -9.20 0.55
CA LEU A 167 -12.32 -10.39 0.96
C LEU A 167 -13.00 -11.22 2.05
#